data_AF-A0AA91M5E9-F1
#
_entry.id   AF-A0AA91M5E9-F1
#
_cell.length_a   1.000
_cell.length_b   1.000
_cell.length_c   1.000
_cell.angle_alpha   90.00
_cell.angle_beta   90.00
_cell.angle_gamma   90.00
#
_symmetry.space_group_name_H-M   'P 1'
#
loop_
_entity.id
_entity.type
_entity.pdbx_description
1 polymer ?
#
loop_
_entity_poly.entity_id
_entity_poly.type
_entity_poly.pdbx_seq_one_letter_code
_entity_poly.pdbx_strand_id
1 'polypeptide(L)'
;MTPAPAPEPPPLPTALLRVWPVIGVGAFGFCCATIAAFAVPALEGWRPVSLAGLATGMVGTSVFLWQRAAARRGARGAQTGLEHE
;
A
#
# COMPACT_ATOMS: atom_id res chain seq x y z
N MET A 1 -45.36 10.82 -1.71
CA MET A 1 -44.51 9.62 -1.85
C MET A 1 -43.16 9.96 -1.25
N THR A 2 -42.83 9.42 -0.08
CA THR A 2 -41.48 9.54 0.52
C THR A 2 -40.52 8.65 -0.29
N PRO A 3 -39.28 9.12 -0.59
CA PRO A 3 -38.33 8.31 -1.32
C PRO A 3 -37.95 7.07 -0.51
N ALA A 4 -37.85 5.92 -1.17
CA ALA A 4 -37.38 4.69 -0.54
C ALA A 4 -35.91 4.86 -0.09
N PRO A 5 -35.52 4.32 1.07
CA PRO A 5 -34.15 4.42 1.57
C PRO A 5 -33.16 3.80 0.58
N ALA A 6 -32.04 4.50 0.35
CA ALA A 6 -30.98 4.01 -0.52
C ALA A 6 -30.40 2.69 0.03
N PRO A 7 -30.09 1.70 -0.83
CA PRO A 7 -29.47 0.45 -0.39
C PRO A 7 -28.14 0.74 0.31
N GLU A 8 -27.95 0.18 1.51
CA GLU A 8 -26.67 0.28 2.20
C GLU A 8 -25.65 -0.65 1.51
N PRO A 9 -24.46 -0.15 1.12
CA PRO A 9 -23.45 -1.00 0.51
C PRO A 9 -22.95 -2.06 1.49
N PRO A 10 -22.72 -3.31 1.04
CA PRO A 10 -22.25 -4.37 1.92
C PRO A 10 -20.87 -4.02 2.50
N PRO A 11 -20.57 -4.46 3.75
CA PRO A 11 -19.30 -4.16 4.38
C PRO A 11 -18.14 -4.75 3.57
N LEU A 12 -17.16 -3.91 3.24
CA LEU A 12 -15.96 -4.33 2.52
C LEU A 12 -15.16 -5.35 3.35
N PRO A 13 -14.66 -6.44 2.75
CA PRO A 13 -13.84 -7.43 3.44
C PRO A 13 -12.66 -6.77 4.15
N THR A 14 -12.44 -7.11 5.42
CA THR A 14 -11.37 -6.53 6.26
C THR A 14 -9.98 -6.69 5.64
N ALA A 15 -9.78 -7.72 4.80
CA ALA A 15 -8.54 -7.95 4.08
C ALA A 15 -8.23 -6.83 3.06
N LEU A 16 -9.25 -6.30 2.36
CA LEU A 16 -9.09 -5.23 1.37
C LEU A 16 -8.84 -3.87 2.05
N LEU A 17 -9.27 -3.71 3.30
CA LEU A 17 -9.02 -2.51 4.09
C LEU A 17 -7.57 -2.45 4.64
N ARG A 18 -6.85 -3.58 4.60
CA ARG A 18 -5.45 -3.65 5.04
C ARG A 18 -4.55 -3.48 3.82
N VAL A 19 -3.68 -2.49 3.84
CA VAL A 19 -2.71 -2.26 2.75
C VAL A 19 -1.58 -3.30 2.72
N TRP A 20 -1.24 -3.89 3.87
CA TRP A 20 -0.11 -4.82 4.04
C TRP A 20 -0.17 -6.08 3.18
N PRO A 21 -1.32 -6.79 3.06
CA PRO A 21 -1.46 -7.92 2.14
C PRO A 21 -1.13 -7.57 0.69
N VAL A 22 -1.57 -6.40 0.21
CA VAL A 22 -1.32 -5.98 -1.18
C VAL A 22 0.17 -5.73 -1.41
N ILE A 23 0.83 -5.00 -0.50
CA ILE A 23 2.28 -4.77 -0.55
C ILE A 23 3.04 -6.10 -0.49
N GLY A 24 2.63 -7.01 0.42
CA GLY A 24 3.27 -8.31 0.61
C GLY A 24 3.18 -9.19 -0.63
N VAL A 25 2.00 -9.33 -1.24
CA VAL A 25 1.80 -10.12 -2.46
C VAL A 25 2.58 -9.53 -3.63
N GLY A 26 2.55 -8.20 -3.81
CA GLY A 26 3.30 -7.53 -4.87
C GLY A 26 4.82 -7.73 -4.72
N ALA A 27 5.35 -7.48 -3.52
CA ALA A 27 6.77 -7.67 -3.23
C ALA A 27 7.21 -9.13 -3.41
N PHE A 28 6.43 -10.08 -2.91
CA PHE A 28 6.71 -11.50 -3.07
C PHE A 28 6.71 -11.93 -4.55
N GLY A 29 5.71 -11.48 -5.33
CA GLY A 29 5.62 -11.77 -6.76
C GLY A 29 6.82 -11.25 -7.54
N PHE A 30 7.21 -9.99 -7.32
CA PHE A 30 8.37 -9.40 -7.98
C PHE A 30 9.71 -9.98 -7.51
N CYS A 31 9.82 -10.40 -6.25
CA CYS A 31 10.98 -11.15 -5.75
C CYS A 31 11.09 -12.50 -6.47
N CYS A 32 10.00 -13.26 -6.55
CA CYS A 32 9.98 -14.55 -7.26
C CYS A 32 10.30 -14.37 -8.75
N ALA A 33 9.72 -13.37 -9.40
CA ALA A 33 10.00 -13.06 -10.81
C ALA A 33 11.47 -12.70 -11.03
N THR A 34 12.06 -11.93 -10.11
CA THR A 34 13.49 -11.58 -10.17
C THR A 34 14.36 -12.83 -10.01
N ILE A 35 14.11 -13.66 -8.99
CA ILE A 35 14.85 -14.92 -8.81
C ILE A 35 14.73 -15.79 -10.06
N ALA A 36 13.53 -15.95 -10.61
CA ALA A 36 13.30 -16.75 -11.81
C ALA A 36 14.03 -16.18 -13.04
N ALA A 37 14.05 -14.85 -13.22
CA ALA A 37 14.72 -14.19 -14.35
C ALA A 37 16.25 -14.33 -14.32
N PHE A 38 16.85 -14.59 -13.14
CA PHE A 38 18.28 -14.87 -13.00
C PHE A 38 18.61 -16.36 -12.95
N ALA A 39 17.69 -17.21 -12.48
CA ALA A 39 17.90 -18.65 -12.37
C ALA A 39 17.52 -19.44 -13.65
N VAL A 40 16.61 -18.92 -14.47
CA VAL A 40 16.07 -19.61 -15.65
C VAL A 40 16.43 -18.84 -16.92
N PRO A 41 17.27 -19.40 -17.82
CA PRO A 41 17.70 -18.71 -19.05
C PRO A 41 16.54 -18.21 -19.93
N ALA A 42 15.45 -18.98 -20.01
CA ALA A 42 14.26 -18.60 -20.78
C ALA A 42 13.55 -17.33 -20.25
N LEU A 43 13.84 -16.91 -19.02
CA LEU A 43 13.24 -15.75 -18.37
C LEU A 43 14.20 -14.54 -18.29
N GLU A 44 15.37 -14.60 -18.94
CA GLU A 44 16.35 -13.51 -18.91
C GLU A 44 15.77 -12.15 -19.37
N GLY A 45 14.86 -12.16 -20.35
CA GLY A 45 14.19 -10.95 -20.83
C GLY A 45 13.30 -10.25 -19.78
N TRP A 46 12.94 -10.94 -18.68
CA TRP A 46 12.11 -10.38 -17.61
C TRP A 46 12.91 -9.56 -16.59
N ARG A 47 14.24 -9.65 -16.57
CA ARG A 47 15.09 -8.97 -15.57
C ARG A 47 14.82 -7.46 -15.45
N PRO A 48 14.69 -6.68 -16.55
CA PRO A 48 14.44 -5.26 -16.43
C PRO A 48 13.08 -4.97 -15.76
N VAL A 49 12.04 -5.72 -16.14
CA VAL A 49 10.68 -5.55 -15.59
C VAL A 49 10.60 -6.02 -14.15
N SER A 50 11.23 -7.14 -13.81
CA SER A 50 11.22 -7.70 -12.46
C SER A 50 11.94 -6.78 -11.47
N LEU A 51 13.09 -6.23 -11.88
CA LEU A 51 13.85 -5.25 -11.10
C LEU A 51 13.11 -3.91 -10.99
N ALA A 52 12.51 -3.44 -12.09
CA ALA A 52 11.73 -2.21 -12.07
C ALA A 52 10.57 -2.31 -11.08
N GLY A 53 9.81 -3.41 -11.09
CA GLY A 53 8.72 -3.60 -10.14
C GLY A 53 9.17 -3.73 -8.68
N LEU A 54 10.31 -4.40 -8.41
CA LEU A 54 10.92 -4.39 -7.07
C LEU A 54 11.29 -2.97 -6.62
N ALA A 55 11.96 -2.21 -7.49
CA ALA A 55 12.35 -0.83 -7.20
C ALA A 55 11.13 0.07 -6.95
N THR A 56 10.12 0.01 -7.82
CA THR A 56 8.87 0.73 -7.66
C THR A 56 8.15 0.34 -6.36
N GLY A 57 8.12 -0.94 -6.02
CA GLY A 57 7.54 -1.44 -4.77
C GLY A 57 8.25 -0.89 -3.54
N MET A 58 9.59 -0.85 -3.55
CA MET A 58 10.39 -0.25 -2.47
C MET A 58 10.12 1.24 -2.32
N VAL A 59 10.08 1.98 -3.43
CA VAL A 59 9.80 3.43 -3.42
C VAL A 59 8.40 3.70 -2.89
N GLY A 60 7.37 3.04 -3.43
CA GLY A 60 5.97 3.23 -3.01
C GLY A 60 5.76 2.89 -1.54
N THR A 61 6.34 1.78 -1.07
CA THR A 61 6.27 1.37 0.34
C THR A 61 6.96 2.39 1.26
N SER A 62 8.13 2.91 0.85
CA SER A 62 8.87 3.90 1.63
C SER A 62 8.08 5.21 1.79
N VAL A 63 7.48 5.70 0.69
CA VAL A 63 6.61 6.87 0.71
C VAL A 63 5.41 6.64 1.63
N PHE A 64 4.74 5.49 1.52
CA PHE A 64 3.62 5.14 2.38
C PHE A 64 4.00 5.13 3.87
N LEU A 65 5.15 4.55 4.22
CA LEU A 65 5.62 4.51 5.60
C LEU A 65 5.94 5.91 6.14
N TRP A 66 6.53 6.77 5.31
CA TRP A 66 6.76 8.17 5.68
C TRP A 66 5.42 8.89 5.91
N GLN A 67 4.46 8.77 5.01
CA GLN A 67 3.13 9.35 5.17
C GLN A 67 2.45 8.88 6.46
N ARG A 68 2.50 7.57 6.74
CA ARG A 68 1.95 6.99 7.98
C ARG A 68 2.66 7.54 9.22
N ALA A 69 3.98 7.67 9.19
CA ALA A 69 4.75 8.24 10.29
C ALA A 69 4.42 9.72 10.51
N ALA A 70 4.25 10.50 9.44
CA ALA A 70 3.84 11.90 9.50
C ALA A 70 2.43 12.05 10.08
N ALA A 71 1.47 11.24 9.63
CA ALA A 71 0.10 11.23 10.16
C ALA A 71 0.07 10.92 11.67
N ARG A 72 0.89 9.98 12.15
CA ARG A 72 1.01 9.69 13.58
C ARG A 72 1.61 10.84 14.40
N ARG A 73 2.49 11.65 13.81
CA ARG A 73 3.08 12.84 14.45
C ARG A 73 2.11 14.03 14.47
N GLY A 74 1.21 14.13 13.49
CA GLY A 74 0.28 15.24 13.28
C GLY A 74 -0.83 15.43 14.33
N ALA A 75 -0.91 14.60 15.37
CA ALA A 75 -1.90 14.75 16.45
C ALA A 75 -1.42 15.56 17.67
N ARG A 76 -0.12 15.90 17.77
CA ARG A 76 0.44 16.60 18.95
C ARG A 76 0.62 18.11 18.79
N GLY A 77 0.47 18.66 17.57
CA GLY A 77 0.63 20.09 17.28
C GLY A 77 -0.67 20.89 17.23
N ALA A 78 -1.84 20.24 17.17
CA ALA A 78 -3.14 20.93 17.05
C ALA A 78 -3.83 21.19 18.42
N GLN A 79 -3.13 20.96 19.54
CA GLN A 79 -3.64 21.22 20.89
C GLN A 79 -3.06 22.50 21.54
N THR A 80 -2.19 23.24 20.87
CA THR A 80 -1.71 24.56 21.34
C THR A 80 -2.73 25.62 20.92
N GLY A 81 -3.65 25.97 21.82
CA GLY A 81 -4.72 26.93 21.56
C GLY A 81 -6.04 26.66 22.29
N LEU A 82 -6.15 25.52 23.01
CA LEU A 82 -7.26 25.24 23.92
C LEU A 82 -6.89 25.45 25.39
N GLU A 83 -5.94 26.33 25.68
CA GLU A 83 -5.73 26.87 27.01
C GLU A 83 -6.56 28.16 27.17
N HIS A 84 -7.87 27.92 27.34
CA HIS A 84 -8.80 28.58 28.24
C HIS A 84 -8.64 30.10 28.43
N GLU A 85 -9.56 30.82 27.77
CA GLU A 85 -10.27 31.98 28.32
C GLU A 85 -10.89 31.65 29.70
#